data_AF-A0A539ECF2-F1
#
_entry.id   AF-A0A539ECF2-F1
#
_cell.length_a   1.000
_cell.length_b   1.000
_cell.length_c   1.000
_cell.angle_alpha   90.00
_cell.angle_beta   90.00
_cell.angle_gamma   90.00
#
_symmetry.space_group_name_H-M   'P 1'
#
loop_
_entity.id
_entity.type
_entity.pdbx_description
1 polymer ?
#
loop_
_entity_poly.entity_id
_entity_poly.type
_entity_poly.pdbx_seq_one_letter_code
_entity_poly.pdbx_strand_id
1 'polypeptide(L)' 'ILIPAIRPPTVPLNSARLRITFSAAHSEADVCRLLETLEKTL' A
#
# COMPACT_ATOMS: atom_id res chain seq x y z
N ILE A 1 -7.06 6.75 -0.01
CA ILE A 1 -6.65 5.35 -0.31
C ILE A 1 -6.44 4.67 1.03
N LEU A 2 -7.14 3.55 1.31
CA LEU A 2 -6.96 2.80 2.55
C LEU A 2 -5.97 1.66 2.30
N ILE A 3 -4.83 1.68 2.99
CA ILE A 3 -3.80 0.65 2.85
C ILE A 3 -3.52 0.04 4.23
N PRO A 4 -3.76 -1.26 4.43
CA PRO A 4 -3.44 -1.91 5.70
C PRO A 4 -1.92 -1.99 5.89
N ALA A 5 -1.46 -1.57 7.06
CA ALA A 5 -0.09 -1.80 7.50
C ALA A 5 0.02 -3.17 8.19
N ILE A 6 1.06 -3.93 7.85
CA ILE A 6 1.43 -5.16 8.54
C ILE A 6 2.60 -4.84 9.48
N ARG A 7 2.45 -5.21 10.76
CA ARG A 7 3.37 -4.88 11.85
C ARG A 7 3.67 -6.13 12.70
N PRO A 8 4.71 -6.11 13.56
CA PRO A 8 4.90 -7.15 14.56
C PRO A 8 3.64 -7.35 15.43
N PRO A 9 3.32 -8.59 15.85
CA PRO A 9 4.13 -9.82 15.71
C PRO A 9 3.99 -10.53 14.34
N THR A 10 3.12 -10.05 13.44
CA THR A 10 2.85 -10.72 12.15
C THR A 10 4.06 -10.73 11.22
N VAL A 11 4.98 -9.77 11.39
CA VAL A 11 6.26 -9.69 10.66
C VAL A 11 7.40 -9.43 11.65
N PRO A 12 8.65 -9.80 11.32
CA PRO A 12 9.81 -9.50 12.16
C PRO A 12 9.92 -8.01 12.54
N LEU A 13 10.58 -7.72 13.65
CA LEU A 13 10.90 -6.35 14.05
C LEU A 13 11.68 -5.63 12.94
N ASN A 14 11.45 -4.33 12.78
CA ASN A 14 12.05 -3.48 11.73
C ASN A 14 11.71 -3.88 10.28
N SER A 15 10.69 -4.73 10.07
CA SER A 15 10.24 -5.15 8.74
C SER A 15 8.76 -4.82 8.47
N ALA A 16 8.21 -3.83 9.18
CA ALA A 16 6.85 -3.35 8.95
C ALA A 16 6.70 -2.85 7.51
N ARG A 17 5.57 -3.18 6.89
CA ARG A 17 5.31 -2.88 5.48
C ARG A 17 3.84 -2.63 5.22
N LEU A 18 3.54 -1.88 4.16
CA LEU A 18 2.19 -1.68 3.66
C LEU A 18 1.80 -2.85 2.74
N ARG A 19 0.57 -3.34 2.83
CA ARG A 19 0.03 -4.36 1.90
C ARG A 19 -0.95 -3.70 0.95
N ILE A 20 -0.56 -3.63 -0.31
CA ILE A 20 -1.40 -3.14 -1.41
C ILE A 20 -1.81 -4.37 -2.23
N THR A 21 -3.12 -4.58 -2.37
CA THR A 21 -3.67 -5.70 -3.15
C THR A 21 -4.31 -5.15 -4.41
N PHE A 22 -3.87 -5.65 -5.57
CA PHE A 22 -4.49 -5.36 -6.84
C PHE A 22 -5.54 -6.42 -7.20
N SER A 23 -6.59 -6.00 -7.89
CA SER A 23 -7.58 -6.87 -8.50
C SER A 23 -7.91 -6.38 -9.90
N ALA A 24 -8.58 -7.22 -10.70
CA ALA A 24 -9.03 -6.84 -12.05
C ALA A 24 -10.05 -5.69 -12.06
N ALA A 25 -10.61 -5.31 -10.91
CA ALA A 25 -11.51 -4.18 -10.80
C ALA A 25 -10.78 -2.83 -10.75
N HIS A 26 -9.46 -2.82 -10.51
CA HIS A 26 -8.69 -1.58 -10.48
C HIS A 26 -8.41 -1.09 -11.89
N SER A 27 -8.71 0.19 -12.12
CA SER A 27 -8.38 0.89 -13.35
C SER A 27 -6.96 1.46 -13.30
N GLU A 28 -6.42 1.85 -14.45
CA GLU A 28 -5.13 2.56 -14.51
C GLU A 28 -5.14 3.85 -13.68
N ALA A 29 -6.27 4.56 -13.66
CA ALA A 29 -6.43 5.78 -12.87
C ALA A 29 -6.29 5.52 -11.35
N ASP A 30 -6.75 4.36 -10.87
CA ASP A 30 -6.58 3.96 -9.47
C ASP A 30 -5.10 3.76 -9.12
N VAL A 31 -4.31 3.20 -10.06
CA VAL A 31 -2.87 3.00 -9.91
C VAL A 31 -2.13 4.34 -9.95
N CYS A 32 -2.45 5.23 -10.89
CA CYS A 32 -1.86 6.57 -10.95
C CYS A 32 -2.10 7.34 -9.65
N ARG A 33 -3.34 7.32 -9.15
CA ARG A 33 -3.69 7.96 -7.88
C ARG A 33 -2.91 7.38 -6.70
N LEU A 34 -2.69 6.06 -6.69
CA LEU A 34 -1.87 5.41 -5.67
C LEU A 34 -0.43 5.92 -5.72
N LEU A 35 0.18 5.97 -6.90
CA LEU A 35 1.56 6.45 -7.08
C LEU A 35 1.72 7.89 -6.61
N GLU A 36 0.83 8.79 -7.05
CA GLU A 36 0.84 10.20 -6.60
C GLU A 36 0.70 10.33 -5.07
N THR A 37 -0.12 9.48 -4.45
CA THR A 37 -0.32 9.52 -3.00
C THR A 37 0.92 9.04 -2.26
N LEU A 38 1.58 7.98 -2.74
CA LEU A 38 2.80 7.45 -2.15
C LEU A 38 3.94 8.47 -2.27
N GLU A 39 4.13 9.08 -3.43
CA GLU A 39 5.15 10.10 -3.66
C GLU A 39 4.98 11.34 -2.75
N LYS A 40 3.74 11.75 -2.48
CA LYS A 40 3.47 12.90 -1.60
C LYS A 40 3.68 12.63 -0.12
N THR A 41 3.62 11.37 0.31
CA THR A 41 3.51 11.00 1.74
C THR A 41 4.77 10.34 2.28
N LEU A 42 5.55 9.68 1.42
CA LEU A 42 6.81 9.00 1.76
C LEU A 42 8.01 9.86 1.36
#